data_AF-A0A8A4KL86-F1
#
_entry.id   AF-A0A8A4KL86-F1
#
_cell.length_a   1.000
_cell.length_b   1.000
_cell.length_c   1.000
_cell.angle_alpha   90.00
_cell.angle_beta   90.00
_cell.angle_gamma   90.00
#
_symmetry.space_group_name_H-M   'P 1'
#
loop_
_entity.id
_entity.type
_entity.pdbx_description
1 polymer ?
#
loop_
_entity_poly.entity_id
_entity_poly.type
_entity_poly.pdbx_seq_one_letter_code
_entity_poly.pdbx_strand_id
1 'polypeptide(L)'
;MKNLMLLCLLLLPSLGYAACTLPASSASFGTQTTFVANNSVSTTSTNANVNCGSGTALTLLSNNQITFQLTSASNTNGTRGTLKRSGDTGSDNIPVRLCTDSACANELTIGGSAFVYNSATLINLAGLLGSLNFAIPVYLRTVAGQTVAAGSYTLTLNMTVTYNICTSVSALGACLTPQTGSGVIPITVTVVLSNDCTAITAPNISFGSAPLVASFGAISQTISVLCSKGSTYTVGLSNGNNASGSVRNMASGTNRLSYEIYKGTSSDRWGPSGTERVGSAAANTVSTDGLSRSYNYTARVLTTQNTPPAGNYSDSVVVDIAF
;
A
#
# COMPACT_ATOMS: atom_id res chain seq x y z
N MET A 1 49.45 -35.66 47.53
CA MET A 1 48.39 -36.16 46.63
C MET A 1 47.12 -35.29 46.74
N LYS A 2 47.21 -33.99 46.43
CA LYS A 2 46.05 -33.07 46.49
C LYS A 2 46.06 -31.94 45.44
N ASN A 3 47.18 -31.77 44.72
CA ASN A 3 47.34 -30.73 43.70
C ASN A 3 47.23 -31.23 42.25
N LEU A 4 47.01 -32.54 42.04
CA LEU A 4 46.90 -33.12 40.69
C LEU A 4 45.44 -33.31 40.23
N MET A 5 44.46 -33.03 41.09
CA MET A 5 43.02 -33.20 40.79
C MET A 5 42.32 -31.90 40.40
N LEU A 6 43.03 -30.76 40.43
CA LEU A 6 42.47 -29.45 40.07
C LEU A 6 42.85 -28.99 38.64
N LEU A 7 43.84 -29.63 38.01
CA LEU A 7 44.30 -29.28 36.66
C LEU A 7 43.52 -30.00 35.55
N CYS A 8 42.73 -31.03 35.87
CA CYS A 8 41.96 -31.80 34.90
C CYS A 8 40.55 -31.21 34.62
N LEU A 9 40.09 -30.24 35.43
CA LEU A 9 38.80 -29.56 35.22
C LEU A 9 38.89 -28.30 34.33
N LEU A 10 40.09 -27.83 33.99
CA LEU A 10 40.32 -26.63 33.14
C LEU A 10 40.49 -26.98 31.64
N LEU A 11 40.33 -28.26 31.27
CA LEU A 11 40.48 -28.78 29.91
C LEU A 11 39.16 -29.29 29.32
N LEU A 12 38.02 -28.95 29.91
CA LEU A 12 36.72 -29.05 29.24
C LEU A 12 36.56 -27.77 28.42
N PRO A 13 36.89 -27.73 27.11
CA PRO A 13 36.33 -26.69 26.27
C PRO A 13 34.83 -26.78 26.46
N SER A 14 34.21 -25.71 26.94
CA SER A 14 32.77 -25.57 26.83
C SER A 14 32.45 -25.75 25.35
N LEU A 15 31.94 -26.93 24.99
CA LEU A 15 31.28 -27.20 23.72
C LEU A 15 30.00 -26.36 23.73
N GLY A 16 30.17 -25.05 23.63
CA GLY A 16 29.10 -24.11 23.34
C GLY A 16 28.73 -24.36 21.89
N TYR A 17 27.79 -25.28 21.67
CA TYR A 17 27.14 -25.39 20.37
C TYR A 17 26.46 -24.05 20.11
N ALA A 18 27.04 -23.24 19.22
CA ALA A 18 26.44 -21.98 18.84
C ALA A 18 25.17 -22.29 18.04
N ALA A 19 24.01 -22.11 18.65
CA ALA A 19 22.71 -22.24 17.98
C ALA A 19 22.68 -21.39 16.70
N CYS A 20 21.93 -21.82 15.67
CA CYS A 20 21.83 -21.02 14.45
C CYS A 20 21.21 -19.66 14.78
N THR A 21 21.78 -18.57 14.29
CA THR A 21 21.20 -17.24 14.48
C THR A 21 20.09 -17.00 13.48
N LEU A 22 18.99 -16.41 13.94
CA LEU A 22 17.77 -16.14 13.17
C LEU A 22 17.52 -14.62 13.17
N PRO A 23 18.28 -13.82 12.39
CA PRO A 23 18.12 -12.37 12.40
C PRO A 23 16.76 -11.96 11.83
N ALA A 24 16.25 -10.81 12.29
CA ALA A 24 15.05 -10.20 11.74
C ALA A 24 15.21 -9.87 10.25
N SER A 25 14.09 -9.92 9.52
CA SER A 25 14.04 -9.57 8.10
C SER A 25 13.04 -8.44 7.86
N SER A 26 13.18 -7.74 6.74
CA SER A 26 12.25 -6.67 6.36
C SER A 26 11.93 -6.71 4.87
N ALA A 27 10.68 -6.45 4.53
CA ALA A 27 10.23 -6.31 3.15
C ALA A 27 9.37 -5.04 3.01
N SER A 28 9.39 -4.44 1.82
CA SER A 28 8.54 -3.30 1.50
C SER A 28 7.85 -3.49 0.17
N PHE A 29 6.57 -3.13 0.11
CA PHE A 29 5.84 -2.97 -1.15
C PHE A 29 6.07 -1.57 -1.77
N GLY A 30 6.88 -0.72 -1.13
CA GLY A 30 7.18 0.63 -1.60
C GLY A 30 6.03 1.61 -1.41
N THR A 31 5.94 2.59 -2.31
CA THR A 31 4.89 3.60 -2.32
C THR A 31 3.93 3.36 -3.48
N GLN A 32 2.64 3.37 -3.19
CA GLN A 32 1.58 3.21 -4.18
C GLN A 32 0.37 4.08 -3.82
N THR A 33 -0.55 4.33 -4.75
CA THR A 33 -1.80 5.03 -4.42
C THR A 33 -2.79 4.08 -3.75
N THR A 34 -3.78 4.60 -3.02
CA THR A 34 -4.83 3.76 -2.43
C THR A 34 -5.62 2.98 -3.49
N PHE A 35 -5.72 3.48 -4.73
CA PHE A 35 -6.42 2.79 -5.82
C PHE A 35 -5.61 1.64 -6.41
N VAL A 36 -4.29 1.77 -6.54
CA VAL A 36 -3.43 0.65 -6.94
C VAL A 36 -3.49 -0.46 -5.89
N ALA A 37 -3.45 -0.10 -4.60
CA ALA A 37 -3.59 -1.05 -3.50
C ALA A 37 -4.93 -1.80 -3.52
N ASN A 38 -6.00 -1.13 -3.98
CA ASN A 38 -7.33 -1.73 -4.10
C ASN A 38 -7.45 -2.63 -5.33
N ASN A 39 -6.97 -2.20 -6.50
CA ASN A 39 -7.22 -2.89 -7.76
C ASN A 39 -6.16 -3.91 -8.18
N SER A 40 -5.00 -3.93 -7.53
CA SER A 40 -3.85 -4.73 -7.96
C SER A 40 -3.16 -5.44 -6.80
N VAL A 41 -2.61 -6.61 -7.09
CA VAL A 41 -1.77 -7.35 -6.15
C VAL A 41 -0.34 -6.84 -6.27
N SER A 42 0.18 -6.28 -5.19
CA SER A 42 1.59 -5.91 -5.06
C SER A 42 2.38 -7.09 -4.53
N THR A 43 3.59 -7.28 -5.03
CA THR A 43 4.47 -8.37 -4.62
C THR A 43 5.83 -7.83 -4.20
N THR A 44 6.45 -8.47 -3.21
CA THR A 44 7.82 -8.18 -2.76
C THR A 44 8.42 -9.46 -2.19
N SER A 45 9.72 -9.48 -1.94
CA SER A 45 10.39 -10.62 -1.32
C SER A 45 11.45 -10.17 -0.32
N THR A 46 11.80 -11.08 0.59
CA THR A 46 12.93 -10.92 1.49
C THR A 46 13.54 -12.30 1.75
N ASN A 47 14.75 -12.34 2.28
CA ASN A 47 15.35 -13.58 2.73
C ASN A 47 15.07 -13.79 4.22
N ALA A 48 14.65 -14.99 4.59
CA ALA A 48 14.65 -15.50 5.94
C ALA A 48 15.98 -16.21 6.16
N ASN A 49 16.86 -15.60 6.96
CA ASN A 49 18.22 -16.08 7.13
C ASN A 49 18.30 -17.07 8.29
N VAL A 50 18.86 -18.25 8.02
CA VAL A 50 19.17 -19.26 9.04
C VAL A 50 20.68 -19.47 9.01
N ASN A 51 21.39 -18.91 9.99
CA ASN A 51 22.85 -18.87 9.98
C ASN A 51 23.41 -19.87 10.99
N CYS A 52 23.84 -21.03 10.52
CA CYS A 52 24.37 -22.10 11.36
C CYS A 52 25.91 -22.11 11.43
N GLY A 53 26.57 -21.11 10.84
CA GLY A 53 28.02 -20.93 10.92
C GLY A 53 28.80 -21.60 9.78
N SER A 54 30.03 -22.01 10.07
CA SER A 54 30.93 -22.66 9.12
C SER A 54 30.59 -24.15 8.95
N GLY A 55 30.64 -24.65 7.71
CA GLY A 55 30.54 -26.07 7.42
C GLY A 55 31.14 -26.39 6.05
N THR A 56 30.68 -27.47 5.42
CA THR A 56 30.96 -27.73 4.00
C THR A 56 29.68 -28.24 3.34
N ALA A 57 29.49 -28.01 2.04
CA ALA A 57 28.29 -28.51 1.35
C ALA A 57 28.14 -30.04 1.42
N LEU A 58 29.24 -30.77 1.66
CA LEU A 58 29.25 -32.23 1.86
C LEU A 58 28.52 -32.67 3.13
N THR A 59 28.42 -31.81 4.15
CA THR A 59 27.66 -32.12 5.37
C THR A 59 26.15 -32.12 5.11
N LEU A 60 25.70 -31.44 4.03
CA LEU A 60 24.31 -31.38 3.61
C LEU A 60 23.80 -32.67 2.93
N LEU A 61 24.68 -33.62 2.60
CA LEU A 61 24.30 -34.94 2.08
C LEU A 61 23.63 -35.84 3.13
N SER A 62 23.65 -35.44 4.41
CA SER A 62 22.91 -36.07 5.50
C SER A 62 21.46 -35.53 5.59
N ASN A 63 20.66 -36.01 6.53
CA ASN A 63 19.25 -35.59 6.72
C ASN A 63 19.15 -34.17 7.30
N ASN A 64 19.39 -33.15 6.47
CA ASN A 64 19.31 -31.74 6.82
C ASN A 64 17.94 -31.18 6.50
N GLN A 65 17.40 -30.39 7.42
CA GLN A 65 16.07 -29.83 7.27
C GLN A 65 15.96 -28.47 7.93
N ILE A 66 15.28 -27.54 7.23
CA ILE A 66 14.76 -26.30 7.79
C ILE A 66 13.26 -26.29 7.58
N THR A 67 12.51 -26.03 8.64
CA THR A 67 11.05 -26.01 8.62
C THR A 67 10.56 -24.62 8.99
N PHE A 68 9.74 -24.03 8.12
CA PHE A 68 9.10 -22.74 8.34
C PHE A 68 7.63 -22.91 8.68
N GLN A 69 7.16 -22.20 9.71
CA GLN A 69 5.74 -22.11 10.05
C GLN A 69 5.40 -20.68 10.45
N LEU A 70 4.33 -20.11 9.88
CA LEU A 70 3.83 -18.83 10.34
C LEU A 70 3.00 -19.04 11.63
N THR A 71 3.46 -18.50 12.74
CA THR A 71 2.86 -18.78 14.06
C THR A 71 1.98 -17.66 14.55
N SER A 72 2.37 -16.41 14.31
CA SER A 72 1.57 -15.24 14.67
C SER A 72 1.91 -14.03 13.81
N ALA A 73 1.13 -12.97 13.96
CA ALA A 73 1.39 -11.68 13.35
C ALA A 73 0.98 -10.56 14.31
N SER A 74 1.56 -9.37 14.15
CA SER A 74 1.21 -8.19 14.96
C SER A 74 -0.26 -7.80 14.81
N ASN A 75 -0.84 -8.01 13.62
CA ASN A 75 -2.25 -7.83 13.33
C ASN A 75 -2.71 -8.97 12.42
N THR A 76 -3.95 -9.43 12.59
CA THR A 76 -4.50 -10.56 11.83
C THR A 76 -5.84 -10.23 11.16
N ASN A 77 -6.10 -10.89 10.04
CA ASN A 77 -7.40 -10.95 9.38
C ASN A 77 -7.64 -12.43 9.00
N GLY A 78 -8.48 -13.12 9.78
CA GLY A 78 -8.59 -14.57 9.71
C GLY A 78 -7.24 -15.23 10.01
N THR A 79 -6.76 -16.08 9.10
CA THR A 79 -5.49 -16.81 9.21
C THR A 79 -4.29 -16.09 8.56
N ARG A 80 -4.47 -14.83 8.13
CA ARG A 80 -3.40 -14.03 7.51
C ARG A 80 -2.97 -12.88 8.40
N GLY A 81 -1.71 -12.47 8.25
CA GLY A 81 -1.26 -11.18 8.78
C GLY A 81 -1.89 -10.03 7.98
N THR A 82 -2.15 -8.90 8.63
CA THR A 82 -2.70 -7.72 7.97
C THR A 82 -1.86 -6.47 8.24
N LEU A 83 -1.53 -5.75 7.18
CA LEU A 83 -0.94 -4.43 7.27
C LEU A 83 -1.96 -3.46 7.87
N LYS A 84 -1.53 -2.72 8.90
CA LYS A 84 -2.33 -1.69 9.58
C LYS A 84 -1.50 -0.44 9.85
N ARG A 85 -2.18 0.71 9.95
CA ARG A 85 -1.54 1.94 10.45
C ARG A 85 -1.30 1.80 11.95
N SER A 86 -0.20 2.39 12.43
CA SER A 86 0.11 2.39 13.85
C SER A 86 -1.01 3.07 14.66
N GLY A 87 -1.50 2.40 15.70
CA GLY A 87 -2.60 2.91 16.54
C GLY A 87 -4.00 2.81 15.94
N ASP A 88 -4.17 2.27 14.72
CA ASP A 88 -5.46 2.22 14.05
C ASP A 88 -6.24 0.93 14.39
N THR A 89 -7.34 1.08 15.12
CA THR A 89 -8.29 -0.01 15.40
C THR A 89 -9.39 -0.13 14.36
N GLY A 90 -9.39 0.74 13.34
CA GLY A 90 -10.38 0.82 12.28
C GLY A 90 -10.32 -0.31 11.25
N SER A 91 -11.13 -0.15 10.20
CA SER A 91 -11.34 -1.14 9.14
C SER A 91 -10.28 -1.11 8.03
N ASP A 92 -9.32 -0.20 8.08
CA ASP A 92 -8.27 -0.06 7.08
C ASP A 92 -7.24 -1.19 7.20
N ASN A 93 -7.51 -2.30 6.50
CA ASN A 93 -6.75 -3.54 6.57
C ASN A 93 -6.29 -3.96 5.18
N ILE A 94 -5.02 -4.35 5.05
CA ILE A 94 -4.49 -4.93 3.82
C ILE A 94 -3.89 -6.30 4.17
N PRO A 95 -4.67 -7.39 3.99
CA PRO A 95 -4.16 -8.73 4.23
C PRO A 95 -2.95 -9.04 3.34
N VAL A 96 -1.97 -9.75 3.91
CA VAL A 96 -0.76 -10.17 3.22
C VAL A 96 -0.63 -11.69 3.25
N ARG A 97 -0.31 -12.27 2.09
CA ARG A 97 0.10 -13.67 1.96
C ARG A 97 1.61 -13.76 2.11
N LEU A 98 2.07 -14.71 2.92
CA LEU A 98 3.47 -15.11 3.02
C LEU A 98 3.62 -16.45 2.30
N CYS A 99 4.49 -16.54 1.30
CA CYS A 99 4.61 -17.71 0.45
C CYS A 99 6.06 -18.18 0.36
N THR A 100 6.26 -19.48 0.15
CA THR A 100 7.60 -20.10 0.04
C THR A 100 8.12 -20.15 -1.39
N ASP A 101 7.29 -19.78 -2.37
CA ASP A 101 7.62 -19.73 -3.79
C ASP A 101 7.08 -18.44 -4.44
N SER A 102 7.70 -18.05 -5.56
CA SER A 102 7.40 -16.79 -6.25
C SER A 102 6.01 -16.76 -6.89
N ALA A 103 5.43 -17.91 -7.23
CA ALA A 103 4.06 -18.04 -7.75
C ALA A 103 3.02 -17.98 -6.63
N CYS A 104 3.45 -18.14 -5.37
CA CYS A 104 2.63 -18.32 -4.19
C CYS A 104 1.71 -19.56 -4.28
N ALA A 105 2.24 -20.68 -4.77
CA ALA A 105 1.54 -21.96 -4.75
C ALA A 105 1.41 -22.49 -3.31
N ASN A 106 2.42 -22.23 -2.48
CA ASN A 106 2.46 -22.61 -1.07
C ASN A 106 2.40 -21.37 -0.18
N GLU A 107 1.23 -21.13 0.43
CA GLU A 107 1.01 -20.05 1.39
C GLU A 107 1.19 -20.57 2.83
N LEU A 108 2.00 -19.86 3.63
CA LEU A 108 2.09 -20.05 5.06
C LEU A 108 1.01 -19.21 5.75
N THR A 109 0.00 -19.87 6.31
CA THR A 109 -1.04 -19.23 7.11
C THR A 109 -0.74 -19.35 8.61
N ILE A 110 -1.28 -18.43 9.40
CA ILE A 110 -1.10 -18.40 10.86
C ILE A 110 -1.68 -19.68 11.47
N GLY A 111 -0.85 -20.46 12.15
CA GLY A 111 -1.22 -21.76 12.73
C GLY A 111 -1.45 -22.87 11.70
N GLY A 112 -1.15 -22.61 10.42
CA GLY A 112 -1.27 -23.57 9.33
C GLY A 112 -0.12 -24.59 9.28
N SER A 113 -0.14 -25.41 8.24
CA SER A 113 0.89 -26.41 7.97
C SER A 113 2.26 -25.77 7.80
N ALA A 114 3.29 -26.41 8.34
CA ALA A 114 4.67 -25.99 8.14
C ALA A 114 5.16 -26.40 6.74
N PHE A 115 6.09 -25.62 6.18
CA PHE A 115 6.78 -25.94 4.94
C PHE A 115 8.21 -26.40 5.22
N VAL A 116 8.62 -27.47 4.55
CA VAL A 116 9.89 -28.17 4.81
C VAL A 116 10.86 -27.99 3.65
N TYR A 117 11.99 -27.35 3.93
CA TYR A 117 13.15 -27.30 3.05
C TYR A 117 14.09 -28.46 3.37
N ASN A 118 14.22 -29.40 2.42
CA ASN A 118 15.06 -30.58 2.55
C ASN A 118 16.51 -30.31 2.11
N SER A 119 17.41 -31.25 2.37
CA SER A 119 18.82 -31.22 1.99
C SER A 119 19.08 -30.75 0.55
N ALA A 120 18.32 -31.22 -0.44
CA ALA A 120 18.54 -30.85 -1.84
C ALA A 120 18.31 -29.35 -2.08
N THR A 121 17.27 -28.79 -1.47
CA THR A 121 17.02 -27.33 -1.52
C THR A 121 18.14 -26.56 -0.80
N LEU A 122 18.55 -27.02 0.38
CA LEU A 122 19.58 -26.37 1.19
C LEU A 122 20.96 -26.38 0.52
N ILE A 123 21.30 -27.45 -0.21
CA ILE A 123 22.54 -27.55 -1.01
C ILE A 123 22.59 -26.45 -2.08
N ASN A 124 21.48 -26.23 -2.78
CA ASN A 124 21.40 -25.19 -3.80
C ASN A 124 21.56 -23.77 -3.21
N LEU A 125 21.16 -23.58 -1.95
CA LEU A 125 21.22 -22.29 -1.25
C LEU A 125 22.59 -22.02 -0.61
N ALA A 126 23.27 -23.05 -0.07
CA ALA A 126 24.54 -22.90 0.65
C ALA A 126 25.74 -22.56 -0.28
N GLY A 127 25.59 -22.77 -1.59
CA GLY A 127 26.65 -22.56 -2.57
C GLY A 127 27.81 -23.55 -2.42
N LEU A 128 28.71 -23.58 -3.43
CA LEU A 128 29.80 -24.56 -3.49
C LEU A 128 30.91 -24.33 -2.43
N LEU A 129 30.94 -23.14 -1.80
CA LEU A 129 32.03 -22.69 -0.93
C LEU A 129 31.79 -22.94 0.58
N GLY A 130 30.71 -23.62 0.96
CA GLY A 130 30.62 -24.30 2.27
C GLY A 130 30.14 -23.47 3.47
N SER A 131 29.54 -22.28 3.31
CA SER A 131 28.86 -21.65 4.46
C SER A 131 27.50 -22.29 4.72
N LEU A 132 27.18 -22.63 5.97
CA LEU A 132 25.85 -23.12 6.37
C LEU A 132 24.94 -21.96 6.79
N ASN A 133 24.98 -20.89 6.00
CA ASN A 133 24.14 -19.72 6.14
C ASN A 133 23.13 -19.73 4.99
N PHE A 134 21.88 -20.01 5.32
CA PHE A 134 20.82 -20.17 4.33
C PHE A 134 20.01 -18.89 4.22
N ALA A 135 20.17 -18.18 3.11
CA ALA A 135 19.31 -17.05 2.74
C ALA A 135 18.10 -17.60 1.97
N ILE A 136 17.04 -18.00 2.70
CA ILE A 136 15.87 -18.64 2.10
C ILE A 136 14.88 -17.56 1.65
N PRO A 137 14.59 -17.43 0.34
CA PRO A 137 13.67 -16.42 -0.13
C PRO A 137 12.24 -16.75 0.30
N VAL A 138 11.56 -15.75 0.86
CA VAL A 138 10.12 -15.77 1.11
C VAL A 138 9.47 -14.62 0.34
N TYR A 139 8.27 -14.87 -0.16
CA TYR A 139 7.57 -13.97 -1.06
C TYR A 139 6.31 -13.45 -0.38
N LEU A 140 6.07 -12.15 -0.50
CA LEU A 140 4.91 -11.50 0.09
C LEU A 140 4.02 -10.93 -1.00
N ARG A 141 2.71 -11.09 -0.83
CA ARG A 141 1.71 -10.58 -1.76
C ARG A 141 0.56 -9.91 -1.01
N THR A 142 0.14 -8.73 -1.44
CA THR A 142 -1.10 -8.12 -0.90
C THR A 142 -2.34 -8.83 -1.41
N VAL A 143 -3.49 -8.58 -0.78
CA VAL A 143 -4.81 -8.97 -1.26
C VAL A 143 -5.54 -7.72 -1.74
N ALA A 144 -5.97 -7.73 -3.01
CA ALA A 144 -6.75 -6.65 -3.62
C ALA A 144 -8.20 -6.60 -3.07
N GLY A 145 -8.92 -5.52 -3.38
CA GLY A 145 -10.31 -5.28 -2.98
C GLY A 145 -10.48 -4.50 -1.67
N GLN A 146 -9.38 -4.01 -1.08
CA GLN A 146 -9.42 -3.28 0.19
C GLN A 146 -9.52 -1.78 -0.05
N THR A 147 -10.61 -1.17 0.45
CA THR A 147 -10.80 0.28 0.45
C THR A 147 -10.25 0.89 1.74
N VAL A 148 -9.01 1.37 1.67
CA VAL A 148 -8.25 1.92 2.79
C VAL A 148 -7.87 3.38 2.55
N ALA A 149 -7.66 4.15 3.62
CA ALA A 149 -7.17 5.52 3.51
C ALA A 149 -5.65 5.57 3.23
N ALA A 150 -5.15 6.76 2.88
CA ALA A 150 -3.71 6.97 2.76
C ALA A 150 -3.01 6.88 4.12
N GLY A 151 -1.71 6.57 4.10
CA GLY A 151 -0.88 6.47 5.29
C GLY A 151 0.20 5.40 5.18
N SER A 152 0.98 5.27 6.25
CA SER A 152 2.01 4.23 6.38
C SER A 152 1.46 3.03 7.12
N TYR A 153 1.52 1.86 6.49
CA TYR A 153 1.03 0.61 7.02
C TYR A 153 2.19 -0.32 7.36
N THR A 154 2.09 -1.00 8.51
CA THR A 154 3.09 -1.94 9.01
C THR A 154 2.46 -3.23 9.51
N LEU A 155 3.24 -4.31 9.41
CA LEU A 155 2.90 -5.66 9.84
C LEU A 155 4.19 -6.35 10.26
N THR A 156 4.18 -7.05 11.39
CA THR A 156 5.24 -8.01 11.73
C THR A 156 4.68 -9.42 11.66
N LEU A 157 5.26 -10.26 10.80
CA LEU A 157 4.97 -11.69 10.72
C LEU A 157 5.99 -12.45 11.56
N ASN A 158 5.54 -13.26 12.51
CA ASN A 158 6.41 -14.07 13.36
C ASN A 158 6.47 -15.50 12.82
N MET A 159 7.54 -15.78 12.06
CA MET A 159 7.75 -17.08 11.46
C MET A 159 8.63 -17.93 12.38
N THR A 160 8.08 -19.02 12.89
CA THR A 160 8.86 -20.01 13.62
C THR A 160 9.69 -20.82 12.63
N VAL A 161 10.96 -20.99 12.98
CA VAL A 161 11.93 -21.78 12.25
C VAL A 161 12.42 -22.88 13.17
N THR A 162 12.30 -24.12 12.71
CA THR A 162 12.93 -25.28 13.34
C THR A 162 13.98 -25.82 12.37
N TYR A 163 15.19 -26.08 12.87
CA TYR A 163 16.29 -26.53 12.04
C TYR A 163 16.95 -27.79 12.62
N ASN A 164 17.46 -28.62 11.72
CA ASN A 164 18.35 -29.74 11.98
C ASN A 164 19.43 -29.72 10.89
N ILE A 165 20.59 -29.18 11.22
CA ILE A 165 21.69 -28.95 10.26
C ILE A 165 22.94 -29.67 10.74
N CYS A 166 23.53 -30.48 9.87
CA CYS A 166 24.80 -31.10 10.11
C CYS A 166 25.94 -30.12 9.84
N THR A 167 26.67 -29.74 10.89
CA THR A 167 27.74 -28.74 10.81
C THR A 167 29.14 -29.34 10.69
N SER A 168 29.29 -30.67 10.81
CA SER A 168 30.60 -31.35 10.79
C SER A 168 30.63 -32.63 9.94
N VAL A 169 31.67 -33.45 10.13
CA VAL A 169 31.96 -34.69 9.39
C VAL A 169 30.74 -35.61 9.39
N SER A 170 30.25 -35.91 8.19
CA SER A 170 29.30 -36.99 7.94
C SER A 170 30.07 -38.29 7.69
N ALA A 171 29.80 -39.33 8.48
CA ALA A 171 30.36 -40.66 8.28
C ALA A 171 29.22 -41.61 7.85
N LEU A 172 29.37 -42.28 6.72
CA LEU A 172 28.36 -43.22 6.19
C LEU A 172 26.95 -42.62 6.03
N GLY A 173 26.84 -41.31 5.78
CA GLY A 173 25.56 -40.60 5.66
C GLY A 173 24.92 -40.16 6.99
N ALA A 174 25.50 -40.49 8.13
CA ALA A 174 25.04 -40.06 9.45
C ALA A 174 25.77 -38.79 9.91
N CYS A 175 25.02 -37.84 10.47
CA CYS A 175 25.58 -36.63 11.07
C CYS A 175 26.04 -36.89 12.50
N LEU A 176 27.32 -36.68 12.80
CA LEU A 176 27.86 -36.90 14.14
C LEU A 176 27.57 -35.74 15.11
N THR A 177 27.43 -34.51 14.59
CA THR A 177 27.11 -33.33 15.40
C THR A 177 26.02 -32.50 14.73
N PRO A 178 24.75 -32.92 14.84
CA PRO A 178 23.65 -32.11 14.35
C PRO A 178 23.46 -30.88 15.23
N GLN A 179 23.33 -29.72 14.61
CA GLN A 179 22.87 -28.50 15.23
C GLN A 179 21.35 -28.45 15.08
N THR A 180 20.64 -28.67 16.18
CA THR A 180 19.18 -28.62 16.24
C THR A 180 18.72 -27.46 17.11
N GLY A 181 17.56 -26.90 16.77
CA GLY A 181 16.98 -25.82 17.55
C GLY A 181 15.75 -25.24 16.89
N SER A 182 15.13 -24.31 17.61
CA SER A 182 14.00 -23.53 17.11
C SER A 182 14.11 -22.08 17.55
N GLY A 183 13.47 -21.20 16.80
CA GLY A 183 13.33 -19.79 17.15
C GLY A 183 12.43 -19.07 16.16
N VAL A 184 12.39 -17.75 16.24
CA VAL A 184 11.47 -16.93 15.44
C VAL A 184 12.28 -15.95 14.59
N ILE A 185 11.97 -15.89 13.30
CA ILE A 185 12.36 -14.80 12.42
C ILE A 185 11.19 -13.82 12.35
N PRO A 186 11.29 -12.63 12.98
CA PRO A 186 10.32 -11.58 12.77
C PRO A 186 10.56 -10.93 11.41
N ILE A 187 9.52 -10.89 10.57
CA ILE A 187 9.54 -10.24 9.25
C ILE A 187 8.69 -8.98 9.33
N THR A 188 9.34 -7.81 9.27
CA THR A 188 8.66 -6.51 9.22
C THR A 188 8.29 -6.17 7.78
N VAL A 189 7.01 -5.93 7.52
CA VAL A 189 6.45 -5.63 6.21
C VAL A 189 5.88 -4.22 6.22
N THR A 190 6.17 -3.43 5.19
CA THR A 190 5.72 -2.04 5.09
C THR A 190 5.13 -1.70 3.72
N VAL A 191 4.21 -0.74 3.70
CA VAL A 191 3.74 -0.06 2.49
C VAL A 191 3.34 1.37 2.82
N VAL A 192 3.62 2.30 1.92
CA VAL A 192 3.17 3.70 2.02
C VAL A 192 2.09 3.94 0.97
N LEU A 193 0.89 4.29 1.43
CA LEU A 193 -0.23 4.64 0.57
C LEU A 193 -0.38 6.15 0.47
N SER A 194 -0.42 6.66 -0.76
CA SER A 194 -0.65 8.08 -1.07
C SER A 194 -2.10 8.34 -1.48
N ASN A 195 -2.55 9.56 -1.23
CA ASN A 195 -3.85 10.03 -1.72
C ASN A 195 -3.81 10.20 -3.24
N ASP A 196 -4.96 9.95 -3.87
CA ASP A 196 -5.15 10.06 -5.31
C ASP A 196 -6.62 10.35 -5.62
N CYS A 197 -6.91 10.88 -6.80
CA CYS A 197 -8.24 11.06 -7.35
C CYS A 197 -8.26 10.59 -8.79
N THR A 198 -8.99 9.51 -9.07
CA THR A 198 -8.92 8.80 -10.35
C THR A 198 -10.01 9.21 -11.34
N ALA A 199 -11.07 9.86 -10.88
CA ALA A 199 -12.14 10.33 -11.77
C ALA A 199 -12.73 11.66 -11.29
N ILE A 200 -13.01 12.53 -12.27
CA ILE A 200 -13.78 13.76 -12.13
C ILE A 200 -14.88 13.73 -13.19
N THR A 201 -16.12 13.70 -12.75
CA THR A 201 -17.30 13.78 -13.61
C THR A 201 -17.90 15.17 -13.48
N ALA A 202 -17.75 15.99 -14.52
CA ALA A 202 -18.30 17.33 -14.60
C ALA A 202 -19.18 17.44 -15.87
N PRO A 203 -20.52 17.48 -15.73
CA PRO A 203 -21.41 17.60 -16.88
C PRO A 203 -21.30 18.96 -17.58
N ASN A 204 -21.61 18.99 -18.87
CA ASN A 204 -21.69 20.23 -19.64
C ASN A 204 -22.86 21.10 -19.14
N ILE A 205 -22.59 22.40 -19.01
CA ILE A 205 -23.61 23.41 -18.72
C ILE A 205 -24.18 23.91 -20.05
N SER A 206 -25.50 23.92 -20.18
CA SER A 206 -26.21 24.54 -21.30
C SER A 206 -27.27 25.49 -20.77
N PHE A 207 -27.11 26.78 -21.03
CA PHE A 207 -28.10 27.80 -20.68
C PHE A 207 -29.30 27.85 -21.64
N GLY A 208 -29.26 27.08 -22.73
CA GLY A 208 -30.26 27.16 -23.80
C GLY A 208 -30.14 28.44 -24.63
N SER A 209 -31.28 28.94 -25.10
CA SER A 209 -31.36 30.14 -25.95
C SER A 209 -32.30 31.15 -25.30
N ALA A 210 -31.92 32.43 -25.34
CA ALA A 210 -32.76 33.52 -24.86
C ALA A 210 -32.49 34.80 -25.67
N PRO A 211 -33.49 35.67 -25.87
CA PRO A 211 -33.34 36.92 -26.62
C PRO A 211 -32.64 38.02 -25.81
N LEU A 212 -32.67 37.95 -24.47
CA LEU A 212 -32.09 38.91 -23.55
C LEU A 212 -31.29 38.18 -22.47
N VAL A 213 -30.23 38.81 -21.97
CA VAL A 213 -29.38 38.25 -20.90
C VAL A 213 -30.16 37.92 -19.63
N ALA A 214 -31.19 38.72 -19.31
CA ALA A 214 -32.06 38.51 -18.14
C ALA A 214 -33.04 37.35 -18.29
N SER A 215 -33.20 36.79 -19.50
CA SER A 215 -34.14 35.71 -19.78
C SER A 215 -33.50 34.32 -19.75
N PHE A 216 -32.18 34.22 -19.56
CA PHE A 216 -31.52 32.93 -19.34
C PHE A 216 -31.84 32.39 -17.94
N GLY A 217 -32.31 31.14 -17.88
CA GLY A 217 -32.52 30.43 -16.62
C GLY A 217 -31.20 30.03 -15.95
N ALA A 218 -31.23 29.87 -14.63
CA ALA A 218 -30.12 29.27 -13.90
C ALA A 218 -30.09 27.75 -14.12
N ILE A 219 -28.88 27.18 -14.21
CA ILE A 219 -28.67 25.74 -14.40
C ILE A 219 -28.07 25.16 -13.13
N SER A 220 -28.77 24.22 -12.51
CA SER A 220 -28.29 23.50 -11.32
C SER A 220 -27.84 22.10 -11.70
N GLN A 221 -26.59 21.76 -11.36
CA GLN A 221 -25.97 20.48 -11.67
C GLN A 221 -24.99 20.09 -10.56
N THR A 222 -24.29 18.97 -10.74
CA THR A 222 -23.39 18.39 -9.74
C THR A 222 -22.09 17.94 -10.39
N ILE A 223 -20.96 18.24 -9.74
CA ILE A 223 -19.66 17.64 -10.04
C ILE A 223 -19.45 16.47 -9.08
N SER A 224 -19.02 15.32 -9.59
CA SER A 224 -18.66 14.16 -8.75
C SER A 224 -17.18 13.84 -8.92
N VAL A 225 -16.50 13.52 -7.83
CA VAL A 225 -15.08 13.14 -7.82
C VAL A 225 -14.89 11.85 -7.04
N LEU A 226 -14.00 10.99 -7.54
CA LEU A 226 -13.61 9.73 -6.93
C LEU A 226 -12.20 9.88 -6.39
N CYS A 227 -12.06 9.95 -5.06
CA CYS A 227 -10.79 10.19 -4.38
C CYS A 227 -10.55 9.20 -3.25
N SER A 228 -9.30 9.10 -2.78
CA SER A 228 -8.92 8.24 -1.66
C SER A 228 -9.83 8.42 -0.45
N LYS A 229 -10.15 7.32 0.22
CA LYS A 229 -10.98 7.30 1.43
C LYS A 229 -10.40 8.24 2.48
N GLY A 230 -11.24 9.08 3.06
CA GLY A 230 -10.84 10.01 4.12
C GLY A 230 -9.86 11.12 3.70
N SER A 231 -9.55 11.28 2.40
CA SER A 231 -8.65 12.33 1.94
C SER A 231 -9.23 13.74 2.14
N THR A 232 -8.36 14.65 2.58
CA THR A 232 -8.62 16.09 2.61
C THR A 232 -8.09 16.70 1.31
N TYR A 233 -8.95 17.38 0.57
CA TYR A 233 -8.59 18.07 -0.67
C TYR A 233 -9.55 19.22 -0.92
N THR A 234 -9.27 20.02 -1.96
CA THR A 234 -10.15 21.07 -2.45
C THR A 234 -10.39 20.94 -3.95
N VAL A 235 -11.62 21.18 -4.38
CA VAL A 235 -12.02 21.20 -5.79
C VAL A 235 -12.09 22.65 -6.27
N GLY A 236 -11.34 22.95 -7.33
CA GLY A 236 -11.28 24.26 -7.97
C GLY A 236 -11.94 24.26 -9.34
N LEU A 237 -12.44 25.43 -9.72
CA LEU A 237 -12.90 25.72 -11.08
C LEU A 237 -12.11 26.91 -11.62
N SER A 238 -11.39 26.72 -12.72
CA SER A 238 -10.70 27.80 -13.43
C SER A 238 -11.65 28.93 -13.87
N ASN A 239 -11.11 30.09 -14.27
CA ASN A 239 -11.89 31.20 -14.78
C ASN A 239 -12.30 31.04 -16.26
N GLY A 240 -12.18 29.83 -16.81
CA GLY A 240 -12.47 29.56 -18.21
C GLY A 240 -11.39 30.08 -19.16
N ASN A 241 -11.58 29.84 -20.46
CA ASN A 241 -10.62 30.24 -21.50
C ASN A 241 -10.75 31.72 -21.88
N ASN A 242 -11.89 32.35 -21.57
CA ASN A 242 -12.19 33.72 -21.99
C ASN A 242 -12.45 34.65 -20.80
N ALA A 243 -11.79 34.41 -19.67
CA ALA A 243 -11.92 35.22 -18.47
C ALA A 243 -11.63 36.72 -18.73
N SER A 244 -12.39 37.59 -18.06
CA SER A 244 -12.06 39.01 -17.91
C SER A 244 -11.85 39.28 -16.42
N GLY A 245 -10.59 39.39 -16.00
CA GLY A 245 -10.23 39.32 -14.57
C GLY A 245 -10.62 37.96 -13.99
N SER A 246 -11.49 37.96 -12.97
CA SER A 246 -12.04 36.73 -12.37
C SER A 246 -13.38 36.28 -12.98
N VAL A 247 -14.01 37.11 -13.82
CA VAL A 247 -15.34 36.82 -14.37
C VAL A 247 -15.21 35.91 -15.59
N ARG A 248 -15.91 34.78 -15.58
CA ARG A 248 -15.96 33.85 -16.71
C ARG A 248 -16.80 34.44 -17.84
N ASN A 249 -16.39 34.17 -19.08
CA ASN A 249 -17.17 34.57 -20.24
C ASN A 249 -17.25 33.43 -21.25
N MET A 250 -18.42 33.22 -21.81
CA MET A 250 -18.53 32.48 -23.06
C MET A 250 -18.22 33.41 -24.23
N ALA A 251 -17.63 32.87 -25.29
CA ALA A 251 -17.17 33.63 -26.45
C ALA A 251 -17.90 33.24 -27.74
N SER A 252 -18.20 34.24 -28.56
CA SER A 252 -18.62 34.08 -29.95
C SER A 252 -17.84 35.07 -30.82
N GLY A 253 -16.72 34.62 -31.41
CA GLY A 253 -15.73 35.52 -32.00
C GLY A 253 -15.14 36.46 -30.93
N THR A 254 -15.27 37.77 -31.14
CA THR A 254 -14.86 38.80 -30.17
C THR A 254 -15.94 39.14 -29.14
N ASN A 255 -17.17 38.66 -29.34
CA ASN A 255 -18.28 38.95 -28.43
C ASN A 255 -18.16 38.08 -27.17
N ARG A 256 -18.60 38.62 -26.04
CA ARG A 256 -18.54 37.95 -24.73
C ARG A 256 -19.92 37.93 -24.08
N LEU A 257 -20.21 36.81 -23.43
CA LEU A 257 -21.40 36.63 -22.59
C LEU A 257 -20.91 36.17 -21.22
N SER A 258 -20.92 37.08 -20.24
CA SER A 258 -20.45 36.81 -18.89
C SER A 258 -21.37 35.86 -18.14
N TYR A 259 -20.80 34.92 -17.42
CA TYR A 259 -21.53 33.96 -16.60
C TYR A 259 -20.72 33.63 -15.35
N GLU A 260 -21.35 33.00 -14.37
CA GLU A 260 -20.64 32.43 -13.23
C GLU A 260 -21.20 31.11 -12.72
N ILE A 261 -20.36 30.40 -11.96
CA ILE A 261 -20.69 29.15 -11.29
C ILE A 261 -20.57 29.37 -9.78
N TYR A 262 -21.67 29.13 -9.07
CA TYR A 262 -21.81 29.33 -7.64
C TYR A 262 -21.96 28.00 -6.89
N LYS A 263 -21.53 27.98 -5.63
CA LYS A 263 -21.60 26.80 -4.76
C LYS A 263 -23.04 26.50 -4.36
N GLY A 264 -23.52 25.29 -4.61
CA GLY A 264 -24.89 24.89 -4.32
C GLY A 264 -25.89 25.88 -4.88
N THR A 265 -26.77 26.40 -4.02
CA THR A 265 -27.75 27.46 -4.35
C THR A 265 -27.36 28.84 -3.82
N SER A 266 -26.16 28.99 -3.24
CA SER A 266 -25.71 30.26 -2.67
C SER A 266 -25.24 31.25 -3.74
N SER A 267 -24.82 32.43 -3.31
CA SER A 267 -24.13 33.43 -4.15
C SER A 267 -22.61 33.33 -4.05
N ASP A 268 -22.07 32.32 -3.37
CA ASP A 268 -20.63 32.17 -3.20
C ASP A 268 -20.02 31.62 -4.49
N ARG A 269 -19.10 32.39 -5.04
CA ARG A 269 -18.38 32.01 -6.25
C ARG A 269 -17.59 30.72 -6.04
N TRP A 270 -17.70 29.79 -6.97
CA TRP A 270 -16.80 28.64 -7.06
C TRP A 270 -15.68 28.94 -8.05
N GLY A 271 -14.47 29.12 -7.52
CA GLY A 271 -13.32 29.62 -8.25
C GLY A 271 -12.06 28.77 -8.07
N PRO A 272 -10.92 29.22 -8.61
CA PRO A 272 -9.71 28.41 -8.67
C PRO A 272 -8.87 28.45 -7.39
N SER A 273 -9.10 29.43 -6.49
CA SER A 273 -8.15 29.72 -5.41
C SER A 273 -8.80 30.10 -4.08
N GLY A 274 -8.05 29.96 -2.99
CA GLY A 274 -8.46 30.40 -1.66
C GLY A 274 -9.80 29.84 -1.22
N THR A 275 -10.63 30.73 -0.64
CA THR A 275 -11.97 30.38 -0.12
C THR A 275 -12.99 30.12 -1.23
N GLU A 276 -12.69 30.40 -2.50
CA GLU A 276 -13.59 30.10 -3.62
C GLU A 276 -13.58 28.62 -4.00
N ARG A 277 -12.53 27.88 -3.62
CA ARG A 277 -12.49 26.41 -3.78
C ARG A 277 -13.46 25.75 -2.81
N VAL A 278 -13.85 24.50 -3.10
CA VAL A 278 -14.73 23.71 -2.22
C VAL A 278 -13.93 22.58 -1.60
N GLY A 279 -13.82 22.56 -0.27
CA GLY A 279 -13.12 21.51 0.46
C GLY A 279 -13.91 20.20 0.52
N SER A 280 -13.21 19.08 0.67
CA SER A 280 -13.81 17.74 0.66
C SER A 280 -14.79 17.48 1.82
N ALA A 281 -14.67 18.24 2.91
CA ALA A 281 -15.63 18.23 4.02
C ALA A 281 -16.96 18.93 3.70
N ALA A 282 -17.01 19.77 2.67
CA ALA A 282 -18.20 20.51 2.24
C ALA A 282 -18.96 19.81 1.11
N ALA A 283 -18.64 18.55 0.81
CA ALA A 283 -19.36 17.75 -0.17
C ALA A 283 -20.84 17.60 0.20
N ASN A 284 -21.72 17.64 -0.80
CA ASN A 284 -23.16 17.47 -0.61
C ASN A 284 -23.53 16.02 -0.30
N THR A 285 -22.85 15.05 -0.93
CA THR A 285 -23.00 13.64 -0.62
C THR A 285 -21.64 12.93 -0.61
N VAL A 286 -21.56 11.85 0.16
CA VAL A 286 -20.42 10.95 0.24
C VAL A 286 -20.94 9.52 0.09
N SER A 287 -20.32 8.70 -0.76
CA SER A 287 -20.68 7.29 -0.89
C SER A 287 -20.33 6.49 0.38
N THR A 288 -20.98 5.34 0.56
CA THR A 288 -20.78 4.47 1.74
C THR A 288 -19.32 4.01 1.93
N ASP A 289 -18.59 3.82 0.83
CA ASP A 289 -17.16 3.46 0.85
C ASP A 289 -16.23 4.66 1.11
N GLY A 290 -16.77 5.88 1.15
CA GLY A 290 -16.05 7.12 1.42
C GLY A 290 -15.20 7.64 0.24
N LEU A 291 -15.33 7.05 -0.95
CA LEU A 291 -14.51 7.37 -2.12
C LEU A 291 -15.12 8.46 -3.00
N SER A 292 -16.42 8.35 -3.30
CA SER A 292 -17.13 9.29 -4.17
C SER A 292 -17.70 10.44 -3.36
N ARG A 293 -17.48 11.67 -3.84
CA ARG A 293 -18.08 12.88 -3.28
C ARG A 293 -18.71 13.71 -4.38
N SER A 294 -19.88 14.27 -4.09
CA SER A 294 -20.61 15.12 -5.01
C SER A 294 -20.71 16.56 -4.51
N TYR A 295 -20.70 17.50 -5.43
CA TYR A 295 -20.69 18.93 -5.17
C TYR A 295 -21.67 19.63 -6.11
N ASN A 296 -22.77 20.12 -5.56
CA ASN A 296 -23.81 20.82 -6.27
C ASN A 296 -23.35 22.24 -6.59
N TYR A 297 -23.75 22.73 -7.75
CA TYR A 297 -23.51 24.10 -8.17
C TYR A 297 -24.69 24.67 -8.94
N THR A 298 -24.76 25.99 -9.00
CA THR A 298 -25.67 26.73 -9.88
C THR A 298 -24.87 27.63 -10.80
N ALA A 299 -25.01 27.43 -12.10
CA ALA A 299 -24.45 28.31 -13.12
C ALA A 299 -25.50 29.35 -13.56
N ARG A 300 -25.08 30.59 -13.81
CA ARG A 300 -25.95 31.70 -14.22
C ARG A 300 -25.26 32.60 -15.23
N VAL A 301 -25.99 33.04 -16.25
CA VAL A 301 -25.58 34.21 -17.05
C VAL A 301 -25.73 35.45 -16.17
N LEU A 302 -24.73 36.34 -16.16
CA LEU A 302 -24.79 37.57 -15.37
C LEU A 302 -25.76 38.56 -16.02
N THR A 303 -26.67 39.14 -15.24
CA THR A 303 -27.73 40.02 -15.79
C THR A 303 -27.35 41.48 -15.85
N THR A 304 -26.20 41.86 -15.30
CA THR A 304 -25.68 43.25 -15.24
C THR A 304 -24.86 43.65 -16.46
N GLN A 305 -24.88 42.87 -17.53
CA GLN A 305 -24.18 43.13 -18.79
C GLN A 305 -25.15 43.58 -19.89
N ASN A 306 -24.64 44.25 -20.92
CA ASN A 306 -25.43 44.50 -22.14
C ASN A 306 -25.71 43.20 -22.89
N THR A 307 -26.89 43.07 -23.50
CA THR A 307 -27.19 41.91 -24.35
C THR A 307 -26.26 41.90 -25.56
N PRO A 308 -25.39 40.89 -25.73
CA PRO A 308 -24.49 40.83 -26.87
C PRO A 308 -25.23 40.40 -28.14
N PRO A 309 -24.63 40.52 -29.33
CA PRO A 309 -25.25 40.08 -30.58
C PRO A 309 -25.67 38.61 -30.55
N ALA A 310 -26.70 38.26 -31.32
CA ALA A 310 -27.14 36.87 -31.44
C ALA A 310 -26.00 35.97 -31.96
N GLY A 311 -25.83 34.81 -31.34
CA GLY A 311 -24.79 33.85 -31.70
C GLY A 311 -24.69 32.71 -30.70
N ASN A 312 -23.88 31.71 -31.04
CA ASN A 312 -23.55 30.62 -30.13
C ASN A 312 -22.29 31.01 -29.34
N TYR A 313 -22.39 30.99 -28.02
CA TYR A 313 -21.31 31.33 -27.11
C TYR A 313 -20.85 30.07 -26.36
N SER A 314 -19.54 29.83 -26.30
CA SER A 314 -18.97 28.72 -25.54
C SER A 314 -17.76 29.14 -24.70
N ASP A 315 -17.51 28.41 -23.62
CA ASP A 315 -16.30 28.51 -22.81
C ASP A 315 -15.86 27.10 -22.38
N SER A 316 -14.62 26.96 -21.88
CA SER A 316 -14.12 25.72 -21.30
C SER A 316 -13.56 25.98 -19.92
N VAL A 317 -14.14 25.35 -18.89
CA VAL A 317 -13.71 25.47 -17.50
C VAL A 317 -13.01 24.18 -17.09
N VAL A 318 -11.74 24.30 -16.71
CA VAL A 318 -10.97 23.23 -16.08
C VAL A 318 -11.44 23.06 -14.63
N VAL A 319 -11.74 21.81 -14.26
CA VAL A 319 -11.93 21.36 -12.88
C VAL A 319 -10.63 20.75 -12.39
N ASP A 320 -10.14 21.19 -11.25
CA ASP A 320 -8.89 20.67 -10.66
C ASP A 320 -9.09 20.25 -9.20
N ILE A 321 -8.22 19.35 -8.73
CA ILE A 321 -8.17 18.89 -7.34
C ILE A 321 -6.78 19.16 -6.78
N ALA A 322 -6.73 19.70 -5.56
CA ALA A 322 -5.50 19.94 -4.81
C ALA A 322 -5.60 19.32 -3.41
N PHE A 323 -4.59 18.55 -3.01
CA PHE A 323 -4.43 17.97 -1.68
C PHE A 323 -3.76 18.96 -0.72
#